data_AF-A0ABD3G8U0-F1
#
_entry.id   AF-A0ABD3G8U0-F1
#
_cell.length_a   1.000
_cell.length_b   1.000
_cell.length_c   1.000
_cell.angle_alpha   90.00
_cell.angle_beta   90.00
_cell.angle_gamma   90.00
#
_symmetry.space_group_name_H-M   'P 1'
#
loop_
_entity.id
_entity.type
_entity.pdbx_description
1 polymer ?
#
loop_
_entity_poly.entity_id
_entity_poly.type
_entity_poly.pdbx_seq_one_letter_code
_entity_poly.pdbx_strand_id
1 'polypeptide(L)'
;MTTSSTTEETSTRLVAVLESFARGGASVEELEYTAELLIATAEEDTTTPDRSELVTAFIEVLEEMEFLDAAQLPAIAEQLVDVLIGSEDNDSEEDPEIHSERRRRLRRERLETQFAIGKSCLVVLEEDETWHPARITSHIGENEGSDDDTVDDRLIEVEVEFIEFGKKQLVREDEVVLDENIAGHKDDEDMTGLCQMCERPMNLTAHHVIPRVTHSKYLRKGYTKEFLNTCITICRQCHSKIHSTEDNKTLAREYNTLDKIMQHPKIIAWVAYARKQKARVKPRKKSKWPVGK
;
A
#
# COMPACT_ATOMS: atom_id res chain seq x y z
N MET A 1 -1.35 7.94 -1.36
CA MET A 1 -1.97 6.60 -1.49
C MET A 1 -3.03 6.62 -2.59
N THR A 2 -2.68 7.10 -3.79
CA THR A 2 -3.59 7.19 -4.95
C THR A 2 -3.19 6.24 -6.07
N THR A 3 -2.02 5.61 -5.99
CA THR A 3 -1.48 4.75 -7.04
C THR A 3 -2.15 3.38 -7.10
N SER A 4 -2.64 2.84 -5.98
CA SER A 4 -3.28 1.50 -5.98
C SER A 4 -4.61 1.46 -6.74
N SER A 5 -5.39 2.55 -6.72
CA SER A 5 -6.67 2.60 -7.44
C SER A 5 -6.47 2.73 -8.95
N THR A 6 -5.45 3.48 -9.38
CA THR A 6 -5.14 3.65 -10.80
C THR A 6 -4.52 2.39 -11.39
N THR A 7 -3.67 1.68 -10.64
CA THR A 7 -3.08 0.40 -11.09
C THR A 7 -4.10 -0.73 -11.17
N GLU A 8 -5.11 -0.73 -10.29
CA GLU A 8 -6.19 -1.71 -10.30
C GLU A 8 -7.15 -1.45 -11.49
N GLU A 9 -7.41 -0.17 -11.80
CA GLU A 9 -8.19 0.24 -12.97
C GLU A 9 -7.45 -0.04 -14.29
N THR A 10 -6.15 0.20 -14.38
CA THR A 10 -5.36 -0.14 -15.59
C THR A 10 -5.26 -1.65 -15.78
N SER A 11 -5.02 -2.42 -14.72
CA SER A 11 -5.02 -3.89 -14.76
C SER A 11 -6.35 -4.44 -15.30
N THR A 12 -7.47 -3.93 -14.78
CA THR A 12 -8.82 -4.34 -15.24
C THR A 12 -9.02 -4.05 -16.74
N ARG A 13 -8.54 -2.91 -17.24
CA ARG A 13 -8.63 -2.55 -18.66
C ARG A 13 -7.75 -3.43 -19.56
N LEU A 14 -6.55 -3.79 -19.10
CA LEU A 14 -5.65 -4.70 -19.82
C LEU A 14 -6.25 -6.12 -19.92
N VAL A 15 -6.86 -6.61 -18.83
CA VAL A 15 -7.55 -7.91 -18.81
C VAL A 15 -8.69 -7.93 -19.85
N ALA A 16 -9.49 -6.87 -19.96
CA ALA A 16 -10.57 -6.78 -20.94
C ALA A 16 -10.05 -6.83 -22.39
N VAL A 17 -8.91 -6.21 -22.68
CA VAL A 17 -8.26 -6.30 -23.99
C VAL A 17 -7.82 -7.74 -24.25
N LEU A 18 -7.08 -8.36 -23.34
CA LEU A 18 -6.60 -9.74 -23.51
C LEU A 18 -7.75 -10.76 -23.67
N GLU A 19 -8.84 -10.59 -22.91
CA GLU A 19 -10.03 -11.45 -23.01
C GLU A 19 -10.66 -11.41 -24.40
N SER A 20 -10.69 -10.23 -25.03
CA SER A 20 -11.25 -10.06 -26.39
C SER A 20 -10.48 -10.83 -27.47
N PHE A 21 -9.20 -11.13 -27.23
CA PHE A 21 -8.32 -11.86 -28.15
C PHE A 21 -8.13 -13.34 -27.78
N ALA A 22 -8.33 -13.72 -26.53
CA ALA A 22 -8.09 -15.07 -26.03
C ALA A 22 -9.11 -16.13 -26.51
N ARG A 23 -10.21 -15.74 -27.19
CA ARG A 23 -11.27 -16.61 -27.75
C ARG A 23 -11.72 -17.76 -26.82
N GLY A 24 -11.71 -17.54 -25.51
CA GLY A 24 -12.09 -18.52 -24.49
C GLY A 24 -11.07 -19.62 -24.18
N GLY A 25 -9.83 -19.51 -24.66
CA GLY A 25 -8.73 -20.43 -24.37
C GLY A 25 -7.96 -20.11 -23.08
N ALA A 26 -8.15 -18.92 -22.50
CA ALA A 26 -7.46 -18.46 -21.29
C ALA A 26 -8.40 -18.44 -20.08
N SER A 27 -7.86 -18.83 -18.93
CA SER A 27 -8.48 -18.64 -17.62
C SER A 27 -8.34 -17.19 -17.14
N VAL A 28 -9.23 -16.76 -16.24
CA VAL A 28 -9.19 -15.42 -15.64
C VAL A 28 -7.84 -15.15 -14.96
N GLU A 29 -7.26 -16.17 -14.30
CA GLU A 29 -5.95 -16.07 -13.64
C GLU A 29 -4.80 -15.85 -14.63
N GLU A 30 -4.88 -16.40 -15.85
CA GLU A 30 -3.87 -16.21 -16.90
C GLU A 30 -3.93 -14.79 -17.47
N LEU A 31 -5.14 -14.26 -17.67
CA LEU A 31 -5.35 -12.89 -18.16
C LEU A 31 -4.87 -11.85 -17.15
N GLU A 32 -5.20 -12.04 -15.87
CA GLU A 32 -4.73 -11.18 -14.77
C GLU A 32 -3.20 -11.21 -14.63
N TYR A 33 -2.60 -12.41 -14.71
CA TYR A 33 -1.15 -12.57 -14.66
C TYR A 33 -0.44 -11.86 -15.83
N THR A 34 -0.94 -12.03 -17.05
CA THR A 34 -0.39 -11.35 -18.23
C THR A 34 -0.53 -9.83 -18.10
N ALA A 35 -1.66 -9.33 -17.60
CA ALA A 35 -1.85 -7.89 -17.35
C ALA A 35 -0.86 -7.33 -16.30
N GLU A 36 -0.61 -8.05 -15.20
CA GLU A 36 0.40 -7.66 -14.20
C GLU A 36 1.82 -7.64 -14.78
N LEU A 37 2.16 -8.62 -15.63
CA LEU A 37 3.48 -8.71 -16.26
C LEU A 37 3.72 -7.53 -17.22
N LEU A 38 2.70 -7.13 -17.98
CA LEU A 38 2.76 -5.97 -18.88
C LEU A 38 2.89 -4.63 -18.12
N ILE A 39 2.24 -4.49 -16.96
CA ILE A 39 2.44 -3.31 -16.11
C ILE A 39 3.87 -3.27 -15.58
N ALA A 40 4.39 -4.41 -15.12
CA ALA A 40 5.76 -4.51 -14.62
C ALA A 40 6.80 -4.19 -15.72
N THR A 41 6.60 -4.67 -16.95
CA THR A 41 7.51 -4.34 -18.07
C THR A 41 7.48 -2.86 -18.42
N ALA A 42 6.31 -2.21 -18.34
CA ALA A 42 6.20 -0.76 -18.55
C ALA A 42 6.82 0.08 -17.41
N GLU A 43 6.86 -0.43 -16.18
CA GLU A 43 7.46 0.25 -15.02
C GLU A 43 9.00 0.13 -14.94
N GLU A 44 9.59 -0.90 -15.56
CA GLU A 44 11.04 -1.11 -15.59
C GLU A 44 11.77 -0.09 -16.51
N ASP A 45 11.08 0.48 -17.51
CA ASP A 45 11.60 1.50 -18.43
C ASP A 45 11.51 2.91 -17.84
N THR A 46 12.41 3.22 -16.91
CA THR A 46 12.44 4.48 -16.12
C THR A 46 12.87 5.77 -16.89
N THR A 47 12.71 5.82 -18.21
CA THR A 47 12.96 7.03 -19.02
C THR A 47 11.95 7.08 -20.15
N THR A 48 10.99 8.03 -20.10
CA THR A 48 9.93 8.32 -21.11
C THR A 48 9.86 7.27 -22.23
N PRO A 49 9.12 6.17 -22.03
CA PRO A 49 9.22 5.03 -22.92
C PRO A 49 8.77 5.42 -24.32
N ASP A 50 9.63 5.17 -25.32
CA ASP A 50 9.24 5.31 -26.71
C ASP A 50 8.13 4.29 -27.01
N ARG A 51 7.02 4.75 -27.58
CA ARG A 51 5.85 3.90 -27.88
C ARG A 51 6.24 2.67 -28.69
N SER A 52 7.20 2.82 -29.61
CA SER A 52 7.71 1.73 -30.44
C SER A 52 8.51 0.69 -29.65
N GLU A 53 9.25 1.11 -28.61
CA GLU A 53 10.02 0.22 -27.74
C GLU A 53 9.10 -0.60 -26.83
N LEU A 54 8.08 0.05 -26.24
CA LEU A 54 7.06 -0.64 -25.44
C LEU A 54 6.26 -1.67 -26.24
N VAL A 55 5.85 -1.34 -27.46
CA VAL A 55 5.14 -2.29 -28.34
C VAL A 55 6.01 -3.52 -28.61
N THR A 56 7.32 -3.34 -28.81
CA THR A 56 8.24 -4.45 -29.02
C THR A 56 8.38 -5.32 -27.77
N ALA A 57 8.57 -4.72 -26.60
CA ALA A 57 8.63 -5.44 -25.32
C ALA A 57 7.33 -6.20 -25.02
N PHE A 58 6.17 -5.64 -25.39
CA PHE A 58 4.87 -6.26 -25.17
C PHE A 58 4.68 -7.47 -26.09
N ILE A 59 5.15 -7.41 -27.33
CA ILE A 59 5.14 -8.56 -28.23
C ILE A 59 5.97 -9.70 -27.63
N GLU A 60 7.17 -9.43 -27.11
CA GLU A 60 8.01 -10.45 -26.49
C GLU A 60 7.32 -11.13 -25.29
N VAL A 61 6.65 -10.34 -24.43
CA VAL A 61 5.87 -10.87 -23.29
C VAL A 61 4.70 -11.74 -23.76
N LEU A 62 4.00 -11.33 -24.82
CA LEU A 62 2.82 -12.05 -25.32
C LEU A 62 3.19 -13.28 -26.16
N GLU A 63 4.38 -13.33 -26.77
CA GLU A 63 4.88 -14.52 -27.48
C GLU A 63 5.05 -15.74 -26.56
N GLU A 64 5.30 -15.51 -25.26
CA GLU A 64 5.39 -16.58 -24.26
C GLU A 64 4.01 -17.12 -23.82
N MET A 65 2.91 -16.50 -24.29
CA MET A 65 1.53 -16.85 -23.88
C MET A 65 0.84 -17.74 -24.92
N GLU A 66 0.63 -19.01 -24.59
CA GLU A 66 0.09 -20.03 -25.51
C GLU A 66 -1.38 -19.82 -25.92
N PHE A 67 -2.10 -18.91 -25.27
CA PHE A 67 -3.53 -18.65 -25.50
C PHE A 67 -3.80 -17.54 -26.53
N LEU A 68 -2.77 -16.92 -27.10
CA LEU A 68 -2.88 -15.87 -28.10
C LEU A 68 -2.40 -16.35 -29.47
N ASP A 69 -3.08 -15.88 -30.53
CA ASP A 69 -2.65 -16.15 -31.90
C ASP A 69 -1.45 -15.27 -32.26
N ALA A 70 -0.34 -15.91 -32.64
CA ALA A 70 0.90 -15.26 -33.09
C ALA A 70 0.66 -14.22 -34.21
N ALA A 71 -0.35 -14.42 -35.07
CA ALA A 71 -0.69 -13.49 -36.13
C ALA A 71 -1.35 -12.19 -35.61
N GLN A 72 -1.88 -12.19 -34.38
CA GLN A 72 -2.58 -11.07 -33.77
C GLN A 72 -1.72 -10.29 -32.75
N LEU A 73 -0.56 -10.82 -32.36
CA LEU A 73 0.31 -10.21 -31.32
C LEU A 73 0.65 -8.73 -31.57
N PRO A 74 0.99 -8.28 -32.80
CA PRO A 74 1.28 -6.87 -33.03
C PRO A 74 0.05 -5.98 -32.78
N ALA A 75 -1.14 -6.42 -33.16
CA ALA A 75 -2.37 -5.65 -32.96
C ALA A 75 -2.80 -5.62 -31.48
N ILE A 76 -2.50 -6.69 -30.74
CA ILE A 76 -2.77 -6.80 -29.31
C ILE A 76 -1.83 -5.87 -28.53
N ALA A 77 -0.53 -5.92 -28.83
CA ALA A 77 0.47 -5.08 -28.19
C ALA A 77 0.19 -3.58 -28.35
N GLU A 78 -0.21 -3.15 -29.56
CA GLU A 78 -0.63 -1.78 -29.84
C GLU A 78 -1.79 -1.33 -28.93
N GLN A 79 -2.85 -2.15 -28.80
CA GLN A 79 -4.00 -1.81 -27.95
C GLN A 79 -3.67 -1.79 -26.46
N LEU A 80 -2.77 -2.67 -26.01
CA LEU A 80 -2.34 -2.71 -24.61
C LEU A 80 -1.47 -1.50 -24.25
N VAL A 81 -0.61 -1.07 -25.16
CA VAL A 81 0.21 0.14 -25.00
C VAL A 81 -0.69 1.40 -24.97
N ASP A 82 -1.73 1.46 -25.81
CA ASP A 82 -2.70 2.58 -25.77
C ASP A 82 -3.47 2.64 -24.44
N VAL A 83 -3.76 1.50 -23.80
CA VAL A 83 -4.37 1.44 -22.47
C VAL A 83 -3.44 1.96 -21.38
N LEU A 84 -2.12 1.72 -21.52
CA LEU A 84 -1.11 2.12 -20.53
C LEU A 84 -0.66 3.57 -20.64
N ILE A 85 -0.42 4.04 -21.87
CA ILE A 85 -0.03 5.43 -22.12
C ILE A 85 -1.25 6.36 -21.97
N GLY A 86 -2.47 5.79 -22.07
CA GLY A 86 -3.70 6.54 -22.18
C GLY A 86 -3.80 7.10 -23.60
N SER A 87 -4.97 7.01 -24.20
CA SER A 87 -5.21 7.66 -25.49
C SER A 87 -5.09 9.18 -25.32
N GLU A 88 -3.90 9.73 -25.59
CA GLU A 88 -3.70 11.16 -25.86
C GLU A 88 -4.24 11.58 -27.24
N ASP A 89 -5.05 10.73 -27.88
CA ASP A 89 -5.83 11.09 -29.07
C ASP A 89 -7.28 10.64 -28.89
N ASN A 90 -8.02 11.38 -28.06
CA ASN A 90 -9.44 11.58 -28.32
C ASN A 90 -9.87 12.97 -27.83
N ASP A 91 -9.51 13.99 -28.61
CA ASP A 91 -10.34 15.18 -28.83
C ASP A 91 -11.69 14.73 -29.46
N SER A 92 -12.52 14.04 -28.70
CA SER A 92 -13.96 14.04 -28.93
C SER A 92 -14.64 14.42 -27.65
N GLU A 93 -15.22 15.61 -27.68
CA GLU A 93 -16.27 16.17 -26.82
C GLU A 93 -16.95 15.14 -25.90
N GLU A 94 -16.29 14.74 -24.81
CA GLU A 94 -16.98 14.19 -23.65
C GLU A 94 -17.61 15.38 -22.94
N ASP A 95 -18.94 15.40 -22.94
CA ASP A 95 -19.77 16.46 -22.38
C ASP A 95 -19.23 16.93 -21.01
N PRO A 96 -18.75 18.20 -20.89
CA PRO A 96 -18.19 18.72 -19.64
C PRO A 96 -19.19 18.65 -18.48
N GLU A 97 -20.49 18.57 -18.78
CA GLU A 97 -21.55 18.37 -17.80
C GLU A 97 -21.40 17.01 -17.08
N ILE A 98 -21.06 15.92 -17.79
CA ILE A 98 -20.92 14.56 -17.23
C ILE A 98 -19.68 14.42 -16.34
N HIS A 99 -18.56 15.06 -16.69
CA HIS A 99 -17.34 15.08 -15.84
C HIS A 99 -17.57 15.88 -14.55
N SER A 100 -18.26 17.02 -14.65
CA SER A 100 -18.59 17.85 -13.49
C SER A 100 -19.50 17.10 -12.51
N GLU A 101 -20.50 16.37 -13.02
CA GLU A 101 -21.41 15.55 -12.22
C GLU A 101 -20.70 14.37 -11.56
N ARG A 102 -19.82 13.68 -12.29
CA ARG A 102 -19.02 12.56 -11.75
C ARG A 102 -18.09 13.04 -10.63
N ARG A 103 -17.42 14.18 -10.78
CA ARG A 103 -16.56 14.79 -9.73
C ARG A 103 -17.37 15.23 -8.53
N ARG A 104 -18.51 15.92 -8.74
CA ARG A 104 -19.43 16.32 -7.66
C ARG A 104 -19.94 15.10 -6.89
N ARG A 105 -20.26 13.99 -7.58
CA ARG A 105 -20.68 12.73 -6.98
C ARG A 105 -19.59 12.10 -6.11
N LEU A 106 -18.36 11.96 -6.63
CA LEU A 106 -17.23 11.41 -5.88
C LEU A 106 -16.84 12.28 -4.67
N ARG A 107 -16.93 13.61 -4.81
CA ARG A 107 -16.71 14.57 -3.71
C ARG A 107 -17.74 14.38 -2.61
N ARG A 108 -19.03 14.25 -2.96
CA ARG A 108 -20.11 13.99 -2.01
C ARG A 108 -19.95 12.64 -1.33
N GLU A 109 -19.61 11.60 -2.09
CA GLU A 109 -19.37 10.27 -1.55
C GLU A 109 -18.22 10.26 -0.53
N ARG A 110 -17.12 10.98 -0.78
CA ARG A 110 -16.01 11.13 0.19
C ARG A 110 -16.43 11.87 1.46
N LEU A 111 -17.25 12.92 1.34
CA LEU A 111 -17.81 13.64 2.48
C LEU A 111 -18.71 12.75 3.34
N GLU A 112 -19.59 11.99 2.70
CA GLU A 112 -20.55 11.10 3.36
C GLU A 112 -19.87 9.86 3.97
N THR A 113 -18.77 9.37 3.37
CA THR A 113 -18.12 8.12 3.80
C THR A 113 -16.85 8.38 4.62
N GLN A 114 -15.88 9.11 4.09
CA GLN A 114 -14.56 9.30 4.72
C GLN A 114 -14.64 10.34 5.83
N PHE A 115 -15.31 11.47 5.60
CA PHE A 115 -15.43 12.59 6.54
C PHE A 115 -16.78 12.67 7.25
N ALA A 116 -17.52 11.57 7.36
CA ALA A 116 -18.87 11.58 7.91
C ALA A 116 -18.99 12.35 9.25
N ILE A 117 -20.07 13.11 9.41
CA ILE A 117 -20.36 13.86 10.64
C ILE A 117 -20.36 12.90 11.83
N GLY A 118 -19.62 13.27 12.88
CA GLY A 118 -19.46 12.48 14.09
C GLY A 118 -18.21 11.60 14.10
N LYS A 119 -17.45 11.48 13.01
CA LYS A 119 -16.16 10.78 13.01
C LYS A 119 -15.13 11.51 13.85
N SER A 120 -14.34 10.73 14.58
CA SER A 120 -13.20 11.20 15.36
C SER A 120 -11.97 11.38 14.48
N CYS A 121 -11.24 12.45 14.74
CA CYS A 121 -10.05 12.83 14.00
C CYS A 121 -9.08 13.61 14.89
N LEU A 122 -7.86 13.80 14.39
CA LEU A 122 -6.86 14.68 14.95
C LEU A 122 -6.70 15.90 14.06
N VAL A 123 -6.67 17.07 14.69
CA VAL A 123 -6.54 18.36 14.03
C VAL A 123 -5.59 19.25 14.83
N VAL A 124 -4.80 20.08 14.14
CA VAL A 124 -3.94 21.08 14.79
C VAL A 124 -4.78 22.25 15.30
N LEU A 125 -4.72 22.52 16.60
CA LEU A 125 -5.34 23.68 17.23
C LEU A 125 -4.50 24.93 16.92
N GLU A 126 -5.14 25.98 16.42
CA GLU A 126 -4.45 27.22 16.03
C GLU A 126 -3.78 27.93 17.21
N GLU A 127 -4.31 27.80 18.42
CA GLU A 127 -3.80 28.50 19.61
C GLU A 127 -2.40 28.07 20.06
N ASP A 128 -2.10 26.77 19.94
CA ASP A 128 -0.88 26.19 20.49
C ASP A 128 -0.10 25.35 19.46
N GLU A 129 -0.55 25.38 18.20
CA GLU A 129 0.04 24.69 17.06
C GLU A 129 0.28 23.19 17.33
N THR A 130 -0.54 22.59 18.21
CA THR A 130 -0.44 21.20 18.62
C THR A 130 -1.66 20.42 18.13
N TRP A 131 -1.52 19.13 17.87
CA TRP A 131 -2.67 18.29 17.49
C TRP A 131 -3.51 17.94 18.70
N HIS A 132 -4.82 18.10 18.55
CA HIS A 132 -5.82 17.77 19.52
C HIS A 132 -6.87 16.83 18.93
N PRO A 133 -7.46 15.95 19.74
CA PRO A 133 -8.59 15.13 19.33
C PRO A 133 -9.80 16.01 19.07
N ALA A 134 -10.43 15.81 17.93
CA ALA A 134 -11.59 16.53 17.48
C ALA A 134 -12.62 15.57 16.85
N ARG A 135 -13.80 16.10 16.57
CA ARG A 135 -14.87 15.37 15.92
C ARG A 135 -15.47 16.23 14.82
N ILE A 136 -15.69 15.64 13.65
CA ILE A 136 -16.29 16.36 12.53
C ILE A 136 -17.74 16.70 12.88
N THR A 137 -18.11 17.98 12.84
CA THR A 137 -19.47 18.45 13.16
C THR A 137 -20.28 18.86 11.94
N SER A 138 -19.63 19.34 10.88
CA SER A 138 -20.30 19.75 9.64
C SER A 138 -19.34 19.71 8.45
N HIS A 139 -19.87 19.53 7.25
CA HIS A 139 -19.15 19.79 6.01
C HIS A 139 -19.46 21.22 5.54
N ILE A 140 -18.44 21.96 5.10
CA ILE A 140 -18.64 23.28 4.51
C ILE A 140 -18.27 23.16 3.04
N GLY A 141 -19.29 23.23 2.18
CA GLY A 141 -19.13 22.99 0.75
C GLY A 141 -20.45 22.92 -0.03
N GLU A 142 -21.58 22.81 0.66
CA GLU A 142 -22.91 22.90 0.05
C GLU A 142 -23.54 24.25 0.38
N ASN A 143 -23.05 25.32 -0.24
CA ASN A 143 -23.87 26.51 -0.42
C ASN A 143 -23.70 27.02 -1.86
N GLU A 144 -24.58 26.48 -2.70
CA GLU A 144 -25.31 27.12 -3.79
C GLU A 144 -24.70 28.37 -4.45
N GLY A 145 -24.42 28.28 -5.76
CA GLY A 145 -24.62 29.41 -6.67
C GLY A 145 -23.38 30.13 -7.24
N SER A 146 -22.27 29.42 -7.47
CA SER A 146 -21.14 29.98 -8.24
C SER A 146 -20.89 29.14 -9.48
N ASP A 147 -21.55 29.52 -10.59
CA ASP A 147 -21.29 29.07 -11.97
C ASP A 147 -19.92 29.59 -12.45
N ASP A 148 -18.86 29.24 -11.72
CA ASP A 148 -17.48 29.56 -12.09
C ASP A 148 -16.65 28.29 -12.00
N ASP A 149 -16.70 27.50 -13.09
CA ASP A 149 -15.96 26.25 -13.29
C ASP A 149 -14.44 26.45 -13.44
N THR A 150 -13.91 27.64 -13.14
CA THR A 150 -12.48 27.95 -13.32
C THR A 150 -11.61 27.67 -12.09
N VAL A 151 -12.18 27.17 -10.98
CA VAL A 151 -11.43 26.87 -9.75
C VAL A 151 -11.80 25.48 -9.17
N ASP A 152 -11.60 24.45 -9.98
CA ASP A 152 -11.90 23.03 -9.71
C ASP A 152 -10.82 22.30 -8.86
N ASP A 153 -10.26 22.98 -7.84
CA ASP A 153 -9.29 22.38 -6.90
C ASP A 153 -9.50 22.88 -5.45
N ARG A 154 -10.71 23.33 -5.12
CA ARG A 154 -11.03 23.72 -3.74
C ARG A 154 -11.11 22.47 -2.85
N LEU A 155 -10.03 22.22 -2.13
CA LEU A 155 -9.92 21.24 -1.05
C LEU A 155 -11.15 21.29 -0.12
N ILE A 156 -11.59 20.11 0.31
CA ILE A 156 -12.79 19.96 1.15
C ILE A 156 -12.54 20.63 2.50
N GLU A 157 -13.44 21.50 2.95
CA GLU A 157 -13.40 22.11 4.29
C GLU A 157 -14.41 21.43 5.22
N VAL A 158 -13.96 21.08 6.42
CA VAL A 158 -14.80 20.47 7.45
C VAL A 158 -14.70 21.27 8.74
N GLU A 159 -15.85 21.42 9.40
CA GLU A 159 -15.91 21.94 10.76
C GLU A 159 -15.64 20.81 11.74
N VAL A 160 -14.68 21.00 12.63
CA VAL A 160 -14.37 20.07 13.71
C VAL A 160 -14.58 20.71 15.07
N GLU A 161 -15.01 19.93 16.05
CA GLU A 161 -15.13 20.32 17.45
C GLU A 161 -14.09 19.55 18.27
N PHE A 162 -13.17 20.29 18.93
CA PHE A 162 -12.15 19.72 19.78
C PHE A 162 -12.76 19.10 21.04
N ILE A 163 -12.45 17.83 21.32
CA ILE A 163 -13.02 17.06 22.43
C ILE A 163 -12.62 17.65 23.79
N GLU A 164 -11.38 18.15 23.90
CA GLU A 164 -10.82 18.63 25.17
C GLU A 164 -11.39 19.98 25.62
N PHE A 165 -11.77 20.83 24.66
CA PHE A 165 -12.11 22.24 24.93
C PHE A 165 -13.48 22.67 24.39
N GLY A 166 -14.15 21.84 23.58
CA GLY A 166 -15.42 22.16 22.91
C GLY A 166 -15.32 23.29 21.88
N LYS A 167 -14.10 23.74 21.55
CA LYS A 167 -13.87 24.77 20.53
C LYS A 167 -14.13 24.17 19.16
N LYS A 168 -14.78 24.95 18.29
CA LYS A 168 -14.95 24.61 16.88
C LYS A 168 -13.92 25.30 16.00
N GLN A 169 -13.41 24.60 14.99
CA GLN A 169 -12.44 25.12 14.03
C GLN A 169 -12.75 24.58 12.64
N LEU A 170 -12.56 25.42 11.63
CA LEU A 170 -12.65 25.03 10.23
C LEU A 170 -11.28 24.59 9.76
N VAL A 171 -11.21 23.40 9.19
CA VAL A 171 -9.96 22.82 8.73
C VAL A 171 -10.13 22.15 7.39
N ARG A 172 -9.04 22.15 6.62
CA ARG A 172 -8.99 21.56 5.30
C ARG A 172 -8.79 20.05 5.43
N GLU A 173 -9.25 19.30 4.43
CA GLU A 173 -9.10 17.85 4.38
C GLU A 173 -7.66 17.38 4.61
N ASP A 174 -6.66 18.06 4.03
CA ASP A 174 -5.25 17.71 4.16
C ASP A 174 -4.67 17.95 5.58
N GLU A 175 -5.39 18.69 6.41
CA GLU A 175 -5.04 19.01 7.80
C GLU A 175 -5.77 18.11 8.82
N VAL A 176 -6.67 17.23 8.34
CA VAL A 176 -7.45 16.31 9.17
C VAL A 176 -6.88 14.90 9.07
N VAL A 177 -6.42 14.36 10.19
CA VAL A 177 -6.01 12.96 10.28
C VAL A 177 -7.12 12.16 10.94
N LEU A 178 -7.83 11.35 10.16
CA LEU A 178 -8.84 10.44 10.69
C LEU A 178 -8.20 9.40 11.62
N ASP A 179 -8.89 9.02 12.69
CA ASP A 179 -8.37 8.05 13.67
C ASP A 179 -7.99 6.71 13.02
N GLU A 180 -8.71 6.30 11.98
CA GLU A 180 -8.49 5.07 11.20
C GLU A 180 -7.17 5.09 10.39
N ASN A 181 -6.64 6.29 10.12
CA ASN A 181 -5.42 6.50 9.33
C ASN A 181 -4.18 6.76 10.21
N ILE A 182 -4.30 6.66 11.54
CA ILE A 182 -3.16 6.80 12.46
C ILE A 182 -2.24 5.58 12.30
N ALA A 183 -1.05 5.81 11.73
CA ALA A 183 -0.02 4.79 11.60
C ALA A 183 0.41 4.25 12.99
N GLY A 184 0.02 3.01 13.30
CA GLY A 184 0.48 2.28 14.49
C GLY A 184 -0.51 1.27 15.08
N HIS A 185 -1.83 1.38 14.83
CA HIS A 185 -2.86 0.67 15.62
C HIS A 185 -3.07 -0.81 15.18
N LYS A 186 -1.99 -1.64 15.12
CA LYS A 186 -1.98 -3.12 15.39
C LYS A 186 -0.65 -3.76 14.98
N ASP A 187 0.23 -4.03 15.96
CA ASP A 187 1.15 -5.21 16.04
C ASP A 187 2.39 -4.98 16.97
N ASP A 188 2.60 -3.77 17.53
CA ASP A 188 3.80 -3.43 18.32
C ASP A 188 3.57 -3.33 19.85
N GLU A 189 3.04 -4.37 20.49
CA GLU A 189 3.20 -4.50 21.94
C GLU A 189 4.66 -4.87 22.28
N ASP A 190 5.59 -3.88 22.30
CA ASP A 190 6.98 -4.18 22.70
C ASP A 190 7.01 -4.74 24.13
N MET A 191 7.33 -6.03 24.22
CA MET A 191 7.56 -6.72 25.47
C MET A 191 9.02 -6.52 25.91
N THR A 192 9.23 -6.21 27.19
CA THR A 192 10.57 -6.27 27.80
C THR A 192 10.86 -7.71 28.21
N GLY A 193 11.91 -8.32 27.65
CA GLY A 193 12.23 -9.72 27.92
C GLY A 193 13.60 -10.15 27.41
N LEU A 194 13.89 -11.45 27.48
CA LEU A 194 15.10 -12.03 26.91
C LEU A 194 14.89 -12.30 25.41
N CYS A 195 15.76 -11.75 24.56
CA CYS A 195 15.72 -12.00 23.13
C CYS A 195 15.96 -13.48 22.82
N GLN A 196 15.08 -14.12 22.03
CA GLN A 196 15.19 -15.55 21.70
C GLN A 196 16.43 -15.94 20.88
N MET A 197 17.16 -14.97 20.30
CA MET A 197 18.42 -15.22 19.59
C MET A 197 19.65 -14.92 20.45
N CYS A 198 19.75 -13.69 20.98
CA CYS A 198 20.95 -13.23 21.69
C CYS A 198 20.85 -13.30 23.22
N GLU A 199 19.70 -13.73 23.76
CA GLU A 199 19.41 -13.93 25.19
C GLU A 199 19.66 -12.70 26.07
N ARG A 200 19.81 -11.52 25.47
CA ARG A 200 19.97 -10.27 26.21
C ARG A 200 18.61 -9.74 26.67
N PRO A 201 18.51 -9.16 27.88
CA PRO A 201 17.32 -8.43 28.33
C PRO A 201 17.20 -7.13 27.54
N MET A 202 16.26 -7.07 26.60
CA MET A 202 16.08 -5.97 25.65
C MET A 202 14.59 -5.69 25.42
N ASN A 203 14.27 -4.56 24.79
CA ASN A 203 12.95 -4.37 24.17
C ASN A 203 12.85 -5.30 22.97
N LEU A 204 11.79 -6.10 22.93
CA LEU A 204 11.56 -7.12 21.92
C LEU A 204 10.45 -6.70 20.96
N THR A 205 10.60 -7.11 19.71
CA THR A 205 9.60 -7.00 18.64
C THR A 205 9.21 -8.40 18.18
N ALA A 206 7.99 -8.55 17.68
CA ALA A 206 7.55 -9.79 17.04
C ALA A 206 8.14 -9.87 15.63
N HIS A 207 8.87 -10.95 15.34
CA HIS A 207 9.40 -11.24 14.01
C HIS A 207 8.71 -12.48 13.45
N HIS A 208 8.02 -12.31 12.33
CA HIS A 208 7.41 -13.42 11.60
C HIS A 208 8.51 -14.26 10.96
N VAL A 209 8.63 -15.51 11.40
CA VAL A 209 9.69 -16.41 10.92
C VAL A 209 9.49 -16.73 9.43
N ILE A 210 8.22 -16.78 9.00
CA ILE A 210 7.84 -16.79 7.59
C ILE A 210 7.36 -15.38 7.24
N PRO A 211 8.10 -14.61 6.44
CA PRO A 211 7.73 -13.24 6.11
C PRO A 211 6.32 -13.13 5.53
N ARG A 212 5.52 -12.17 6.03
CA ARG A 212 4.12 -11.95 5.62
C ARG A 212 3.94 -11.83 4.11
N VAL A 213 4.89 -11.17 3.43
CA VAL A 213 4.92 -11.03 1.96
C VAL A 213 4.93 -12.37 1.20
N THR A 214 5.29 -13.47 1.86
CA THR A 214 5.28 -14.82 1.27
C THR A 214 4.02 -15.63 1.60
N HIS A 215 3.17 -15.16 2.51
CA HIS A 215 2.03 -15.94 3.03
C HIS A 215 1.08 -16.38 1.92
N SER A 216 0.67 -15.49 1.00
CA SER A 216 -0.22 -15.83 -0.12
C SER A 216 0.33 -16.96 -1.00
N LYS A 217 1.65 -17.01 -1.20
CA LYS A 217 2.32 -18.10 -1.93
C LYS A 217 2.28 -19.43 -1.17
N TYR A 218 2.52 -19.42 0.14
CA TYR A 218 2.53 -20.65 0.95
C TYR A 218 1.12 -21.14 1.29
N LEU A 219 0.12 -20.26 1.38
CA LEU A 219 -1.29 -20.64 1.50
C LEU A 219 -1.75 -21.48 0.30
N ARG A 220 -1.40 -21.06 -0.93
CA ARG A 220 -1.65 -21.84 -2.16
C ARG A 220 -0.98 -23.23 -2.16
N LYS A 221 0.08 -23.41 -1.37
CA LYS A 221 0.78 -24.70 -1.19
C LYS A 221 0.21 -25.57 -0.07
N GLY A 222 -0.89 -25.15 0.56
CA GLY A 222 -1.58 -25.91 1.61
C GLY A 222 -1.05 -25.69 3.04
N TYR A 223 -0.22 -24.67 3.26
CA TYR A 223 0.20 -24.31 4.62
C TYR A 223 -0.93 -23.59 5.37
N THR A 224 -1.02 -23.80 6.69
CA THR A 224 -2.07 -23.17 7.50
C THR A 224 -1.71 -21.73 7.87
N LYS A 225 -2.73 -20.88 8.08
CA LYS A 225 -2.53 -19.49 8.51
C LYS A 225 -1.83 -19.41 9.87
N GLU A 226 -2.13 -20.33 10.78
CA GLU A 226 -1.54 -20.40 12.11
C GLU A 226 -0.03 -20.64 12.02
N PHE A 227 0.39 -21.55 11.13
CA PHE A 227 1.80 -21.84 10.91
C PHE A 227 2.54 -20.65 10.31
N LEU A 228 1.94 -19.98 9.32
CA LEU A 228 2.53 -18.81 8.66
C LEU A 228 2.66 -17.60 9.61
N ASN A 229 1.75 -17.46 10.56
CA ASN A 229 1.79 -16.42 11.60
C ASN A 229 2.72 -16.76 12.78
N THR A 230 3.54 -17.81 12.68
CA THR A 230 4.54 -18.12 13.70
C THR A 230 5.52 -16.95 13.86
N CYS A 231 5.56 -16.39 15.07
CA CYS A 231 6.44 -15.29 15.43
C CYS A 231 7.47 -15.71 16.49
N ILE A 232 8.63 -15.08 16.43
CA ILE A 232 9.64 -15.09 17.49
C ILE A 232 9.78 -13.70 18.10
N THR A 233 10.07 -13.63 19.40
CA THR A 233 10.28 -12.37 20.12
C THR A 233 11.78 -12.09 20.20
N ILE A 234 12.24 -11.09 19.44
CA ILE A 234 13.66 -10.77 19.30
C ILE A 234 13.90 -9.28 19.45
N CYS A 235 15.12 -8.87 19.80
CA CYS A 235 15.45 -7.45 19.87
C CYS A 235 15.64 -6.86 18.46
N ARG A 236 15.40 -5.55 18.30
CA ARG A 236 15.56 -4.83 17.03
C ARG A 236 16.89 -5.11 16.31
N GLN A 237 18.00 -5.22 17.06
CA GLN A 237 19.30 -5.49 16.45
C GLN A 237 19.37 -6.90 15.83
N CYS A 238 18.79 -7.90 16.48
CA CYS A 238 18.69 -9.25 15.94
C CYS A 238 17.72 -9.30 14.76
N HIS A 239 16.60 -8.58 14.84
CA HIS A 239 15.63 -8.47 13.74
C HIS A 239 16.27 -7.88 12.49
N SER A 240 16.95 -6.73 12.62
CA SER A 240 17.70 -6.13 11.51
C SER A 240 18.74 -7.07 10.94
N LYS A 241 19.41 -7.88 11.79
CA LYS A 241 20.42 -8.82 11.31
C LYS A 241 19.84 -9.95 10.47
N ILE A 242 18.66 -10.47 10.80
CA ILE A 242 18.00 -11.51 9.98
C ILE A 242 17.78 -10.97 8.57
N HIS A 243 17.10 -9.84 8.43
CA HIS A 243 16.77 -9.25 7.12
C HIS A 243 17.99 -8.69 6.37
N SER A 244 19.10 -8.41 7.06
CA SER A 244 20.34 -8.02 6.37
C SER A 244 21.15 -9.23 5.87
N THR A 245 20.79 -10.45 6.27
CA THR A 245 21.59 -11.65 6.01
C THR A 245 21.06 -12.43 4.83
N GLU A 246 19.74 -12.61 4.77
CA GLU A 246 19.02 -13.35 3.72
C GLU A 246 17.76 -12.60 3.29
N ASP A 247 17.32 -12.86 2.07
CA ASP A 247 16.10 -12.28 1.51
C ASP A 247 14.83 -12.99 2.03
N ASN A 248 13.67 -12.37 1.84
CA ASN A 248 12.40 -12.90 2.35
C ASN A 248 12.05 -14.29 1.74
N LYS A 249 12.44 -14.54 0.48
CA LYS A 249 12.17 -15.81 -0.20
C LYS A 249 13.00 -16.96 0.41
N THR A 250 14.29 -16.73 0.67
CA THR A 250 15.20 -17.70 1.28
C THR A 250 14.85 -17.93 2.74
N LEU A 251 14.51 -16.86 3.49
CA LEU A 251 14.02 -16.98 4.86
C LEU A 251 12.79 -17.90 4.95
N ALA A 252 11.80 -17.70 4.09
CA ALA A 252 10.59 -18.53 4.07
C ALA A 252 10.85 -20.00 3.67
N ARG A 253 11.84 -20.25 2.81
CA ARG A 253 12.11 -21.60 2.27
C ARG A 253 13.05 -22.41 3.17
N GLU A 254 14.15 -21.80 3.60
CA GLU A 254 15.29 -22.49 4.22
C GLU A 254 15.41 -22.18 5.71
N TYR A 255 14.94 -21.02 6.17
CA TYR A 255 15.09 -20.54 7.55
C TYR A 255 13.75 -20.25 8.23
N ASN A 256 12.76 -21.11 7.98
CA ASN A 256 11.37 -20.93 8.42
C ASN A 256 11.07 -21.33 9.88
N THR A 257 12.09 -21.60 10.70
CA THR A 257 11.98 -21.81 12.15
C THR A 257 13.13 -21.11 12.86
N LEU A 258 12.98 -20.82 14.16
CA LEU A 258 14.07 -20.26 14.97
C LEU A 258 15.33 -21.12 14.92
N ASP A 259 15.17 -22.44 15.05
CA ASP A 259 16.29 -23.38 15.03
C ASP A 259 17.07 -23.34 13.72
N LYS A 260 16.37 -23.17 12.60
CA LYS A 260 17.01 -23.02 11.28
C LYS A 260 17.72 -21.68 11.19
N ILE A 261 17.09 -20.57 11.60
CA ILE A 261 17.74 -19.24 11.64
C ILE A 261 19.04 -19.30 12.46
N MET A 262 19.02 -20.01 13.59
CA MET A 262 20.17 -20.17 14.49
C MET A 262 21.27 -21.07 13.93
N GLN A 263 21.01 -21.82 12.84
CA GLN A 263 22.02 -22.61 12.12
C GLN A 263 22.74 -21.80 11.03
N HIS A 264 22.25 -20.61 10.69
CA HIS A 264 22.86 -19.79 9.66
C HIS A 264 24.26 -19.28 10.09
N PRO A 265 25.35 -19.49 9.31
CA PRO A 265 26.72 -19.13 9.71
C PRO A 265 26.91 -17.66 10.15
N LYS A 266 26.41 -16.71 9.35
CA LYS A 266 26.45 -15.27 9.68
C LYS A 266 25.64 -14.91 10.95
N ILE A 267 24.54 -15.63 11.23
CA ILE A 267 23.71 -15.41 12.42
C ILE A 267 24.39 -15.98 13.67
N ILE A 268 25.02 -17.15 13.57
CA ILE A 268 25.80 -17.74 14.68
C ILE A 268 26.90 -16.77 15.13
N ALA A 269 27.70 -16.26 14.17
CA ALA A 269 28.75 -15.29 14.47
C ALA A 269 28.19 -14.02 15.11
N TRP A 270 27.06 -13.53 14.60
CA TRP A 270 26.37 -12.37 15.17
C TRP A 270 25.90 -12.61 16.60
N VAL A 271 25.22 -13.73 16.88
CA VAL A 271 24.70 -14.04 18.21
C VAL A 271 25.83 -14.14 19.22
N ALA A 272 26.94 -14.80 18.86
CA ALA A 272 28.12 -14.91 19.71
C ALA A 272 28.74 -13.54 20.05
N TYR A 273 28.75 -12.61 19.08
CA TYR A 273 29.16 -11.22 19.30
C TYR A 273 28.14 -10.46 20.16
N ALA A 274 26.86 -10.56 19.81
CA ALA A 274 25.75 -9.82 20.42
C ALA A 274 25.60 -10.14 21.90
N ARG A 275 25.72 -11.42 22.29
CA ARG A 275 25.68 -11.88 23.70
C ARG A 275 26.70 -11.17 24.60
N LYS A 276 27.84 -10.75 24.06
CA LYS A 276 28.91 -10.05 24.81
C LYS A 276 28.65 -8.56 24.97
N GLN A 277 27.74 -7.99 24.20
CA GLN A 277 27.47 -6.56 24.23
C GLN A 277 26.57 -6.20 25.40
N LYS A 278 26.82 -5.04 26.01
CA LYS A 278 26.01 -4.53 27.12
C LYS A 278 24.54 -4.42 26.70
N ALA A 279 23.66 -5.06 27.47
CA ALA A 279 22.22 -4.91 27.32
C ALA A 279 21.83 -3.48 27.71
N ARG A 280 21.44 -2.67 26.73
CA ARG A 280 20.91 -1.32 26.95
C ARG A 280 19.42 -1.37 26.69
N VAL A 281 18.64 -1.62 27.73
CA VAL A 281 17.20 -1.38 27.71
C VAL A 281 17.04 0.13 27.68
N LYS A 282 16.80 0.69 26.49
CA LYS A 282 16.48 2.12 26.39
C LYS A 282 15.09 2.30 27.01
N PRO A 283 14.92 3.22 27.98
CA PRO A 283 13.59 3.65 28.40
C PRO A 283 12.81 4.01 27.14
N ARG A 284 11.57 3.50 27.02
CA ARG A 284 10.69 3.91 25.92
C ARG A 284 10.64 5.43 25.95
N LYS A 285 11.02 6.07 24.84
CA LYS A 285 10.65 7.47 24.64
C LYS A 285 9.13 7.45 24.64
N LYS A 286 8.49 8.13 25.60
CA LYS A 286 7.08 8.46 25.46
C LYS A 286 6.99 9.27 24.17
N SER A 287 6.38 8.69 23.15
CA SER A 287 6.00 9.47 21.98
C SER A 287 5.11 10.60 22.51
N LYS A 288 5.35 11.83 22.04
CA LYS A 288 4.47 12.97 22.36
C LYS A 288 3.05 12.73 21.82
N TRP A 289 2.90 11.74 20.94
CA TRP A 289 1.68 11.26 20.30
C TRP A 289 1.30 9.87 20.82
N PRO A 290 0.02 9.57 21.09
CA PRO A 290 -0.42 8.20 21.19
C PRO A 290 -0.38 7.62 19.78
N VAL A 291 0.72 6.95 19.43
CA VAL A 291 0.68 6.01 18.32
C VAL A 291 -0.39 5.02 18.68
N GLY A 292 -1.48 5.07 17.91
CA GLY A 292 -2.55 4.11 17.97
C GLY A 292 -1.97 2.70 18.03
N LYS A 293 -2.56 1.78 18.80
CA LYS A 293 -2.07 0.45 19.17
C LYS A 293 -2.66 -0.81 18.54
#